data_AF-A0A8X7STF6-F1
#
_entry.id   AF-A0A8X7STF6-F1
#
_cell.length_a   1.000
_cell.length_b   1.000
_cell.length_c   1.000
_cell.angle_alpha   90.00
_cell.angle_beta   90.00
_cell.angle_gamma   90.00
#
_symmetry.space_group_name_H-M   'P 1'
#
loop_
_entity.id
_entity.type
_entity.pdbx_description
1 polymer ?
#
loop_
_entity_poly.entity_id
_entity_poly.type
_entity_poly.pdbx_seq_one_letter_code
_entity_poly.pdbx_strand_id
1 'polypeptide(L)'
;MSEHLADSSEFRMARVDGTAQMDLCHDQKVKYFPTVRLYYDGRDQGDYKGPRTYDDLMNYVKAKAEWYRVHILVQDPMSPPKQP
;
A
#
# COMPACT_ATOMS: atom_id res chain seq x y z
N MET A 1 -12.31 -9.70 20.11
CA MET A 1 -13.07 -8.88 19.13
C MET A 1 -12.06 -8.24 18.21
N SER A 2 -12.26 -8.35 16.90
CA SER A 2 -11.42 -7.81 15.81
C SER A 2 -10.36 -8.74 15.22
N GLU A 3 -10.76 -9.99 14.94
CA GLU A 3 -10.05 -10.87 14.02
C GLU A 3 -10.97 -11.22 12.86
N HIS A 4 -11.30 -10.24 12.00
CA HIS A 4 -12.27 -10.47 10.92
C HIS A 4 -12.07 -9.69 9.62
N LEU A 5 -10.83 -9.37 9.24
CA LEU A 5 -10.55 -8.84 7.88
C LEU A 5 -9.27 -9.40 7.23
N ALA A 6 -8.59 -10.37 7.84
CA ALA A 6 -7.29 -10.83 7.36
C ALA A 6 -7.33 -11.76 6.14
N ASP A 7 -8.50 -12.32 5.76
CA ASP A 7 -8.50 -13.57 4.98
C ASP A 7 -9.15 -13.51 3.57
N SER A 8 -9.49 -12.35 3.02
CA SER A 8 -10.00 -12.31 1.62
C SER A 8 -9.63 -11.09 0.80
N SER A 9 -8.61 -10.35 1.23
CA SER A 9 -8.10 -9.22 0.49
C SER A 9 -6.59 -9.36 0.35
N GLU A 10 -6.13 -9.59 -0.88
CA GLU A 10 -4.70 -9.49 -1.27
C GLU A 10 -4.14 -8.05 -1.04
N PHE A 11 -4.95 -7.15 -0.48
CA PHE A 11 -4.56 -5.81 -0.10
C PHE A 11 -4.13 -5.75 1.37
N ARG A 12 -2.83 -5.57 1.60
CA ARG A 12 -2.24 -5.38 2.94
C ARG A 12 -1.93 -3.92 3.20
N MET A 13 -2.19 -3.48 4.44
CA MET A 13 -1.78 -2.16 4.92
C MET A 13 -0.76 -2.30 6.04
N ALA A 14 0.24 -1.43 6.05
CA ALA A 14 1.19 -1.31 7.15
C ALA A 14 1.28 0.15 7.58
N ARG A 15 1.41 0.36 8.89
CA ARG A 15 1.74 1.67 9.48
C ARG A 15 3.17 1.60 10.03
N VAL A 16 3.97 2.58 9.66
CA VAL A 16 5.36 2.74 10.10
C VAL A 16 5.46 4.04 10.87
N ASP A 17 6.08 4.01 12.05
CA ASP A 17 6.44 5.22 12.77
C ASP A 17 7.78 5.74 12.25
N GLY A 18 7.72 6.79 11.44
CA GLY A 18 8.91 7.37 10.84
C GLY A 18 9.84 8.10 11.81
N THR A 19 9.38 8.41 13.03
CA THR A 19 10.23 9.01 14.07
C THR A 19 11.09 7.95 14.76
N ALA A 20 10.57 6.74 14.90
CA ALA A 20 11.29 5.60 15.46
C ALA A 20 12.16 4.88 14.41
N GLN A 21 11.79 4.95 13.12
CA GLN A 21 12.46 4.24 12.02
C GLN A 21 13.03 5.22 10.98
N MET A 22 13.94 6.09 11.42
CA MET A 22 14.54 7.12 10.56
C MET A 22 15.29 6.53 9.35
N ASP A 23 16.02 5.43 9.53
CA ASP A 23 16.78 4.77 8.45
C ASP A 23 15.84 4.27 7.33
N LEU A 24 14.73 3.63 7.71
CA LEU A 24 13.71 3.18 6.77
C LEU A 24 13.05 4.37 6.05
N CYS A 25 12.75 5.46 6.75
CA CYS A 25 12.22 6.67 6.12
C CYS A 25 13.21 7.29 5.14
N HIS A 26 14.50 7.28 5.45
CA HIS A 26 15.54 7.77 4.55
C HIS A 26 15.67 6.89 3.29
N ASP A 27 15.72 5.57 3.45
CA ASP A 27 15.81 4.60 2.33
C ASP A 27 14.59 4.68 1.43
N GLN A 28 13.40 4.83 2.03
CA GLN A 28 12.15 5.05 1.31
C GLN A 28 11.97 6.51 0.88
N LYS A 29 12.98 7.38 1.04
CA LYS A 29 12.95 8.79 0.59
C LYS A 29 11.71 9.55 1.07
N VAL A 30 11.22 9.25 2.27
CA VAL A 30 10.10 9.93 2.92
C VAL A 30 10.60 11.28 3.43
N LYS A 31 10.21 12.36 2.74
CA LYS A 31 10.66 13.73 3.06
C LYS A 31 9.71 14.51 3.97
N TYR A 32 8.45 14.07 4.08
CA TYR A 32 7.39 14.77 4.80
C TYR A 32 6.39 13.77 5.39
N PHE A 33 5.82 14.09 6.55
CA PHE A 33 4.82 13.26 7.21
C PHE A 33 3.44 13.95 7.21
N PRO A 34 2.34 13.18 7.18
CA PRO A 34 2.26 11.77 6.79
C PRO A 34 2.47 11.59 5.27
N THR A 35 3.09 10.47 4.88
CA THR A 35 3.21 10.00 3.49
C THR A 35 2.54 8.64 3.37
N VAL A 36 1.67 8.49 2.38
CA VAL A 36 1.05 7.20 2.03
C VAL A 36 1.61 6.77 0.69
N ARG A 37 2.17 5.56 0.67
CA ARG A 37 2.82 4.99 -0.50
C ARG A 37 2.22 3.62 -0.81
N LEU A 38 1.99 3.38 -2.09
CA LEU A 38 1.46 2.12 -2.56
C LEU A 38 2.61 1.26 -3.10
N TYR A 39 2.65 0.00 -2.68
CA TYR A 39 3.56 -0.99 -3.23
C TYR A 39 2.76 -2.09 -3.93
N TYR A 40 3.26 -2.54 -5.07
CA TYR A 40 2.72 -3.67 -5.80
C TYR A 40 3.86 -4.57 -6.24
N ASP A 41 3.81 -5.84 -5.85
CA ASP A 41 4.87 -6.83 -6.11
C ASP A 41 6.28 -6.32 -5.71
N GLY A 42 6.37 -5.68 -4.54
CA GLY A 42 7.59 -5.06 -4.03
C GLY A 42 8.03 -3.78 -4.75
N ARG A 43 7.30 -3.33 -5.78
CA ARG A 43 7.60 -2.10 -6.54
C ARG A 43 6.79 -0.92 -6.03
N ASP A 44 7.47 0.20 -5.81
CA ASP A 44 6.85 1.48 -5.54
C ASP A 44 5.94 1.90 -6.70
N GLN A 45 4.68 2.20 -6.39
CA GLN A 45 3.68 2.74 -7.32
C GLN A 45 3.52 4.26 -7.14
N GLY A 46 4.28 4.85 -6.20
CA GLY A 46 4.31 6.27 -5.92
C GLY A 46 3.47 6.70 -4.73
N ASP A 47 3.63 7.98 -4.40
CA ASP A 47 2.98 8.61 -3.27
C ASP A 47 1.56 9.06 -3.58
N TYR A 48 0.69 8.91 -2.60
CA TYR A 48 -0.61 9.55 -2.62
C TYR A 48 -0.44 11.08 -2.51
N LYS A 49 -0.91 11.79 -3.54
CA LYS A 49 -0.81 13.25 -3.65
C LYS A 49 -2.11 14.00 -3.33
N GLY A 50 -3.17 13.28 -2.96
CA GLY A 50 -4.47 13.87 -2.65
C GLY A 50 -4.57 14.44 -1.22
N PRO A 51 -5.77 14.87 -0.82
CA PRO A 51 -6.00 15.41 0.51
C PRO A 51 -5.69 14.38 1.61
N ARG A 52 -4.98 14.80 2.66
CA ARG A 52 -4.58 13.92 3.78
C ARG A 52 -5.68 13.72 4.82
N THR A 53 -6.95 13.83 4.43
CA THR A 53 -8.07 13.55 5.33
C THR A 53 -8.24 12.04 5.46
N TYR A 54 -8.82 11.60 6.57
CA TYR A 54 -9.09 10.19 6.80
C TYR A 54 -10.01 9.60 5.70
N ASP A 55 -11.06 10.33 5.33
CA ASP A 55 -12.03 9.87 4.33
C ASP A 55 -11.43 9.78 2.93
N ASP A 56 -10.62 10.77 2.52
CA ASP A 56 -9.96 10.76 1.22
C ASP A 56 -8.94 9.62 1.10
N LEU A 57 -8.17 9.36 2.16
CA LEU A 57 -7.24 8.23 2.22
C LEU A 57 -7.98 6.90 2.17
N MET A 58 -9.05 6.75 2.95
CA MET A 58 -9.85 5.54 2.97
C MET A 58 -10.49 5.26 1.60
N ASN A 59 -11.02 6.29 0.95
CA ASN A 59 -11.59 6.19 -0.40
C ASN A 59 -10.52 5.82 -1.43
N TYR A 60 -9.34 6.44 -1.37
CA TYR A 60 -8.21 6.10 -2.24
C TYR A 60 -7.82 4.63 -2.11
N VAL A 61 -7.68 4.15 -0.88
CA VAL A 61 -7.30 2.76 -0.64
C VAL A 61 -8.38 1.80 -1.13
N LYS A 62 -9.66 2.04 -0.80
CA LYS A 62 -10.77 1.21 -1.29
C LYS A 62 -10.79 1.16 -2.82
N ALA A 63 -10.66 2.31 -3.48
CA ALA A 63 -10.62 2.38 -4.95
C ALA A 63 -9.45 1.58 -5.53
N LYS A 64 -8.28 1.62 -4.90
CA LYS A 64 -7.12 0.82 -5.33
C LYS A 64 -7.34 -0.67 -5.09
N ALA A 65 -7.82 -1.07 -3.91
CA ALA A 65 -8.10 -2.46 -3.59
C ALA A 65 -9.12 -3.08 -4.56
N GLU A 66 -10.20 -2.37 -4.88
CA GLU A 66 -11.18 -2.79 -5.88
C GLU A 66 -10.58 -2.87 -7.29
N TRP A 67 -9.79 -1.87 -7.69
CA TRP A 67 -9.10 -1.91 -8.98
C TRP A 67 -8.18 -3.14 -9.09
N TYR A 68 -7.41 -3.45 -8.05
CA TYR A 68 -6.55 -4.65 -7.99
C TYR A 68 -7.36 -5.94 -8.09
N ARG A 69 -8.45 -6.04 -7.33
CA ARG A 69 -9.31 -7.22 -7.33
C ARG A 69 -9.87 -7.54 -8.72
N VAL A 70 -10.26 -6.52 -9.48
CA VAL A 70 -10.91 -6.69 -10.79
C VAL A 70 -9.92 -6.80 -11.94
N HIS A 71 -8.85 -6.00 -11.95
CA HIS A 71 -7.99 -5.85 -13.14
C HIS A 71 -6.70 -6.65 -13.07
N ILE A 72 -6.17 -6.88 -11.86
CA ILE A 72 -4.86 -7.52 -11.70
C ILE A 72 -5.00 -9.01 -11.40
N LEU A 73 -5.99 -9.42 -10.60
CA LEU A 73 -6.22 -10.85 -10.30
C LEU A 73 -6.91 -11.63 -11.43
N VAL A 74 -7.50 -10.94 -12.42
CA VAL A 74 -8.29 -11.57 -13.49
C VAL A 74 -7.49 -11.83 -14.77
N GLN A 75 -6.33 -11.18 -14.97
CA GLN A 75 -5.59 -11.24 -16.24
C GLN A 75 -4.42 -12.23 -16.32
N ASP A 76 -3.91 -12.83 -15.23
CA ASP A 76 -2.79 -13.80 -15.35
C ASP A 76 -2.75 -14.90 -14.27
N PRO A 77 -2.96 -16.18 -14.64
CA PRO A 77 -2.57 -17.32 -13.79
C PRO A 77 -1.09 -17.69 -14.01
N MET A 78 -0.21 -17.26 -13.08
CA MET A 78 1.25 -17.58 -12.95
C MET A 78 2.17 -17.04 -14.08
N SER A 79 3.26 -16.29 -13.85
CA SER A 79 4.36 -16.40 -12.85
C SER A 79 5.55 -15.47 -13.26
N PRO A 80 6.76 -15.41 -12.62
CA PRO A 80 7.23 -15.65 -11.23
C PRO A 80 8.30 -14.57 -10.74
N PRO A 81 9.02 -14.72 -9.61
CA PRO A 81 9.67 -13.62 -8.86
C PRO A 81 11.04 -13.20 -9.42
N LYS A 82 11.49 -12.00 -9.06
CA LYS A 82 12.93 -11.71 -8.87
C LYS A 82 13.14 -10.68 -7.75
N GLN A 83 13.32 -11.23 -6.55
CA GLN A 83 14.11 -10.63 -5.49
C GLN A 83 15.52 -10.34 -6.02
N PRO A 84 16.15 -9.21 -5.67
CA PRO A 84 17.55 -9.19 -5.32
C PRO A 84 17.75 -9.64 -3.86
#